data_AF-A0A351LZ80-F1
#
_entry.id   AF-A0A351LZ80-F1
#
_cell.length_a   1.000
_cell.length_b   1.000
_cell.length_c   1.000
_cell.angle_alpha   90.00
_cell.angle_beta   90.00
_cell.angle_gamma   90.00
#
_symmetry.space_group_name_H-M   'P 1'
#
loop_
_entity.id
_entity.type
_entity.pdbx_description
1 polymer ?
#
loop_
_entity_poly.entity_id
_entity_poly.type
_entity_poly.pdbx_seq_one_letter_code
_entity_poly.pdbx_strand_id
1 'polypeptide(L)'
;MRTPQELSAEIEALDEPSLFIGDGALRHVDSFVGLRGVEMAEQGLANPSARYLVQLAHARAMREEFVQPWELEPVYLRLPDAQINWSTREGGA
;
A
#
# COMPACT_ATOMS: atom_id res chain seq x y z
N MET A 1 1.03 -13.45 3.53
CA MET A 1 1.37 -12.20 2.80
C MET A 1 1.86 -12.65 1.43
N ARG A 2 1.37 -12.03 0.36
CA ARG A 2 1.76 -12.40 -1.00
C ARG A 2 3.20 -11.95 -1.28
N THR A 3 3.95 -12.79 -1.99
CA THR A 3 5.29 -12.48 -2.48
C THR A 3 5.23 -11.66 -3.79
N PRO A 4 6.30 -10.94 -4.15
CA PRO A 4 6.37 -10.26 -5.44
C PRO A 4 6.14 -11.19 -6.63
N GLN A 5 6.66 -12.42 -6.58
CA GLN A 5 6.49 -13.42 -7.66
C GLN A 5 5.04 -13.87 -7.83
N GLU A 6 4.34 -14.12 -6.72
CA GLU A 6 2.91 -14.44 -6.76
C GLU A 6 2.10 -13.26 -7.33
N LEU A 7 2.47 -12.01 -7.00
CA LEU A 7 1.82 -10.83 -7.59
C LEU A 7 2.09 -10.73 -9.09
N SER A 8 3.31 -10.99 -9.55
CA SER A 8 3.64 -10.97 -10.99
C SER A 8 2.80 -11.95 -11.78
N ALA A 9 2.63 -13.18 -11.28
CA ALA A 9 1.83 -14.21 -11.94
C ALA A 9 0.35 -13.80 -12.06
N GLU A 10 -0.20 -13.16 -11.03
CA GLU A 10 -1.57 -12.65 -11.06
C GLU A 10 -1.75 -11.51 -12.06
N ILE A 11 -0.79 -10.59 -12.14
CA ILE A 11 -0.83 -9.47 -13.09
C ILE A 11 -0.69 -9.98 -14.54
N GLU A 12 0.17 -10.96 -14.78
CA GLU A 12 0.26 -11.61 -16.09
C GLU A 12 -1.04 -12.33 -16.48
N ALA A 13 -1.70 -12.98 -15.52
CA ALA A 13 -2.99 -13.64 -15.75
C ALA A 13 -4.14 -12.65 -16.00
N LEU A 14 -4.06 -11.43 -15.43
CA LEU A 14 -5.04 -10.38 -15.67
C LEU A 14 -4.98 -9.86 -17.12
N ASP A 15 -3.78 -9.82 -17.72
CA ASP A 15 -3.51 -9.34 -19.10
C ASP A 15 -4.09 -7.94 -19.39
N GLU A 16 -4.14 -7.08 -18.37
CA GLU A 16 -4.60 -5.69 -18.48
C GLU A 16 -3.45 -4.70 -18.32
N PRO A 17 -3.45 -3.58 -19.08
CA PRO A 17 -2.52 -2.49 -18.87
C PRO A 17 -2.53 -2.01 -17.42
N SER A 18 -1.38 -2.04 -16.77
CA SER A 18 -1.26 -1.83 -15.33
C SER A 18 -0.16 -0.82 -15.01
N LEU A 19 -0.45 0.15 -14.14
CA LEU A 19 0.52 1.09 -13.61
C LEU A 19 0.86 0.75 -12.17
N PHE A 20 2.13 0.48 -11.88
CA PHE A 20 2.61 0.19 -10.54
C PHE A 20 3.06 1.46 -9.84
N ILE A 21 2.48 1.71 -8.66
CA ILE A 21 2.77 2.90 -7.84
C ILE A 21 3.34 2.45 -6.49
N GLY A 22 4.32 3.20 -5.98
CA GLY A 22 4.95 2.95 -4.69
C GLY A 22 6.35 2.37 -4.78
N ASP A 23 7.08 2.44 -3.67
CA ASP A 23 8.47 1.98 -3.56
C ASP A 23 8.63 0.45 -3.61
N GLY A 24 7.55 -0.31 -3.37
CA GLY A 24 7.55 -1.77 -3.45
C GLY A 24 7.90 -2.30 -4.84
N ALA A 25 7.38 -1.67 -5.90
CA ALA A 25 7.68 -2.03 -7.28
C ALA A 25 9.15 -1.74 -7.64
N LEU A 26 9.69 -0.63 -7.13
CA LEU A 26 11.10 -0.27 -7.29
C LEU A 26 12.02 -1.24 -6.54
N ARG A 27 11.64 -1.61 -5.31
CA ARG A 27 12.39 -2.54 -4.45
C ARG A 27 12.46 -3.96 -5.02
N HIS A 28 11.39 -4.39 -5.69
CA HIS A 28 11.27 -5.74 -6.24
C HIS A 28 11.23 -5.75 -7.77
N VAL A 29 11.89 -4.79 -8.41
CA VAL A 29 11.87 -4.58 -9.87
C VAL A 29 12.16 -5.87 -10.64
N ASP A 30 13.14 -6.66 -10.19
CA ASP A 30 13.54 -7.92 -10.82
C ASP A 30 12.40 -8.95 -10.91
N SER A 31 11.42 -8.89 -10.00
CA SER A 31 10.25 -9.77 -10.01
C SER A 31 9.23 -9.39 -11.08
N PHE A 32 9.30 -8.16 -11.62
CA PHE A 32 8.34 -7.61 -12.57
C PHE A 32 8.95 -7.39 -13.97
N VAL A 33 10.25 -7.63 -14.14
CA VAL A 33 10.92 -7.55 -15.44
C VAL A 33 10.27 -8.51 -16.42
N GLY A 34 9.90 -8.01 -17.60
CA GLY A 34 9.33 -8.80 -18.69
C GLY A 34 7.80 -8.95 -18.66
N LEU A 35 7.13 -8.43 -17.63
CA LEU A 35 5.67 -8.35 -17.64
C LEU A 35 5.20 -7.43 -18.78
N ARG A 36 4.29 -7.93 -19.61
CA ARG A 36 3.72 -7.17 -20.73
C ARG A 36 2.65 -6.21 -20.22
N GLY A 37 2.61 -5.00 -20.77
CA GLY A 37 1.59 -4.01 -20.43
C GLY A 37 1.73 -3.39 -19.03
N VAL A 38 2.84 -3.63 -18.32
CA VAL A 38 3.11 -3.03 -17.02
C VAL A 38 4.02 -1.82 -17.17
N GLU A 39 3.59 -0.69 -16.61
CA GLU A 39 4.38 0.52 -16.47
C GLU A 39 4.73 0.75 -15.00
N MET A 40 5.96 1.18 -14.75
CA MET A 40 6.41 1.59 -13.41
C MET A 40 6.27 3.10 -13.27
N ALA A 41 5.59 3.55 -12.22
CA ALA A 41 5.47 4.98 -11.95
C ALA A 41 6.83 5.63 -11.64
N GLU A 42 6.96 6.92 -11.95
CA GLU A 42 8.15 7.70 -11.65
C GLU A 42 8.50 7.71 -10.16
N GLN A 43 9.78 7.91 -9.83
CA GLN A 43 10.25 7.96 -8.44
C GLN A 43 9.51 9.00 -7.57
N GLY A 44 8.99 10.07 -8.17
CA GLY A 44 8.15 11.07 -7.47
C GLY A 44 6.84 10.50 -6.91
N LEU A 45 6.43 9.31 -7.31
CA LEU A 45 5.24 8.58 -6.87
C LEU A 45 5.58 7.34 -6.01
N ALA A 46 6.82 7.23 -5.55
CA ALA A 46 7.25 6.12 -4.69
C ALA A 46 6.58 6.14 -3.29
N ASN A 47 6.07 7.30 -2.86
CA ASN A 47 5.48 7.48 -1.54
C ASN A 47 4.06 8.08 -1.63
N PRO A 48 3.17 7.78 -0.66
CA PRO A 48 1.87 8.43 -0.59
C PRO A 48 1.99 9.95 -0.49
N SER A 49 1.10 10.67 -1.18
CA SER A 49 1.04 12.13 -1.11
C SER A 49 -0.20 12.58 -0.34
N ALA A 50 -0.01 13.50 0.61
CA ALA A 50 -1.12 14.14 1.33
C ALA A 50 -2.12 14.82 0.38
N ARG A 51 -1.63 15.41 -0.73
CA ARG A 51 -2.49 16.04 -1.75
C ARG A 51 -3.49 15.04 -2.34
N TYR A 52 -3.01 13.86 -2.74
CA TYR A 52 -3.88 12.81 -3.29
C TYR A 52 -4.82 12.23 -2.23
N LEU A 53 -4.35 12.08 -0.99
CA LEU A 53 -5.21 11.64 0.12
C LEU A 53 -6.37 12.60 0.36
N VAL A 54 -6.11 13.91 0.40
CA VAL A 54 -7.17 14.93 0.55
C VAL A 54 -8.15 14.88 -0.62
N GLN A 55 -7.65 14.73 -1.85
CA GLN A 55 -8.50 14.63 -3.04
C GLN A 55 -9.43 13.41 -2.99
N LEU A 56 -8.92 12.24 -2.57
CA LEU A 56 -9.73 11.03 -2.37
C LEU A 56 -10.73 11.17 -1.22
N ALA A 57 -10.33 11.83 -0.13
CA ALA A 57 -11.16 12.03 1.04
C ALA A 57 -12.28 13.07 0.81
N HIS A 58 -12.11 14.00 -0.12
CA HIS A 58 -13.03 15.12 -0.31
C HIS A 58 -14.49 14.68 -0.52
N ALA A 59 -14.73 13.72 -1.42
CA ALA A 59 -16.07 13.24 -1.69
C ALA A 59 -16.71 12.53 -0.49
N ARG A 60 -15.90 11.83 0.32
CA ARG A 60 -16.34 11.18 1.57
C ARG A 60 -16.73 12.23 2.62
N ALA A 61 -15.90 13.25 2.78
CA ALA A 61 -16.17 14.36 3.70
C ALA A 61 -17.48 15.10 3.36
N MET A 62 -17.77 15.32 2.07
CA MET A 62 -19.04 15.94 1.64
C MET A 62 -20.28 15.10 1.96
N ARG A 63 -20.12 13.78 2.14
CA ARG A 63 -21.19 12.86 2.55
C ARG A 63 -21.19 12.57 4.05
N GLU A 64 -20.40 13.33 4.83
CA GLU A 64 -20.22 13.14 6.27
C GLU A 64 -19.70 11.74 6.63
N GLU A 65 -18.97 11.11 5.71
CA GLU A 65 -18.33 9.80 5.91
C GLU A 65 -16.98 9.97 6.62
N PHE A 66 -17.03 10.39 7.89
CA PHE A 66 -15.87 10.47 8.78
C PHE A 66 -16.24 10.00 10.19
N VAL A 67 -15.23 9.59 10.94
CA VAL A 67 -15.37 9.08 12.31
C VAL A 67 -14.83 10.10 13.31
N GLN A 68 -15.16 9.93 14.58
CA GLN A 68 -14.55 10.72 15.65
C GLN A 68 -13.06 10.40 15.76
N PRO A 69 -12.21 11.35 16.21
CA PRO A 69 -10.76 11.15 16.24
C PRO A 69 -10.29 9.93 17.03
N TRP A 70 -11.02 9.54 18.08
CA TRP A 70 -10.70 8.37 18.92
C TRP A 70 -11.14 7.03 18.33
N GLU A 71 -11.88 7.04 17.22
CA GLU A 71 -12.28 5.84 16.49
C GLU A 71 -11.27 5.49 15.38
N LEU A 72 -10.18 6.26 15.25
CA LEU A 72 -9.12 5.99 14.28
C LEU A 72 -8.29 4.77 14.70
N GLU A 73 -8.33 3.74 13.87
CA GLU A 73 -7.53 2.53 14.06
C GLU A 73 -6.56 2.30 12.89
N PRO A 74 -5.30 1.94 13.18
CA PRO A 74 -4.35 1.53 12.15
C PRO A 74 -4.73 0.19 11.54
N VAL A 75 -4.55 0.05 10.23
CA VAL A 75 -4.75 -1.22 9.52
C VAL A 75 -3.49 -2.07 9.61
N TYR A 76 -3.55 -3.18 10.35
CA TYR A 76 -2.45 -4.15 10.43
C TYR A 76 -2.60 -5.27 9.42
N LEU A 77 -1.70 -5.31 8.44
CA LEU A 77 -1.59 -6.44 7.50
C LEU A 77 -1.15 -7.74 8.19
N ARG A 78 -0.43 -7.64 9.32
CA ARG A 78 -0.06 -8.76 10.20
C ARG A 78 -0.24 -8.35 11.66
N LEU A 79 -1.45 -8.53 12.19
CA LEU A 79 -1.78 -8.16 13.58
C LEU A 79 -0.87 -8.83 14.65
N PRO A 80 -0.51 -10.13 14.54
CA PRO A 80 0.38 -10.75 15.52
C PRO A 80 1.73 -10.04 15.65
N ASP A 81 2.34 -9.62 14.54
CA ASP A 81 3.61 -8.90 14.55
C ASP A 81 3.49 -7.54 15.26
N ALA A 82 2.37 -6.85 15.03
CA ALA A 82 2.11 -5.56 15.66
C ALA A 82 2.02 -5.71 17.18
N GLN A 83 1.25 -6.69 17.66
CA GLN A 83 1.11 -6.99 19.09
C GLN A 83 2.46 -7.31 19.75
N ILE A 84 3.27 -8.17 19.14
CA ILE A 84 4.61 -8.51 19.66
C ILE A 84 5.50 -7.26 19.75
N ASN A 85 5.51 -6.44 18.69
CA ASN A 85 6.33 -5.23 18.64
C ASN A 85 5.90 -4.21 19.70
N TRP A 86 4.60 -4.06 19.98
CA TRP A 86 4.11 -3.18 21.03
C TRP A 86 4.42 -3.70 22.43
N SER A 87 4.18 -4.98 22.71
CA SER A 87 4.55 -5.59 24.00
C SER A 87 6.04 -5.42 24.32
N THR A 88 6.89 -5.52 23.28
CA THR A 88 8.34 -5.31 23.43
C THR A 88 8.69 -3.84 23.74
N ARG A 89 7.94 -2.87 23.20
CA ARG A 89 8.15 -1.43 23.47
C ARG A 89 7.62 -1.02 24.85
N GLU A 90 6.53 -1.61 25.32
CA GLU A 90 5.97 -1.35 26.65
C GLU A 90 6.84 -1.95 27.77
N GLY A 91 7.57 -3.04 27.51
CA GLY A 91 8.51 -3.65 28.45
C GLY A 91 9.88 -2.96 28.57
N GLY A 92 10.11 -1.89 27.82
CA GLY A 92 11.36 -1.11 27.81
C GLY A 92 11.18 0.28 28.43
N ALA A 93 10.89 0.32 29.74
CA ALA A 93 10.89 1.53 30.57
C ALA A 93 11.61 1.24 31.89
#